data_AF-A0A6G0X6K0-F1
#
_entry.id   AF-A0A6G0X6K0-F1
#
_cell.length_a   1.000
_cell.length_b   1.000
_cell.length_c   1.000
_cell.angle_alpha   90.00
_cell.angle_beta   90.00
_cell.angle_gamma   90.00
#
_symmetry.space_group_name_H-M   'P 1'
#
loop_
_entity.id
_entity.type
_entity.pdbx_description
1 polymer ?
#
loop_
_entity_poly.entity_id
_entity_poly.type
_entity_poly.pdbx_seq_one_letter_code
_entity_poly.pdbx_strand_id
1 'polypeptide(L)' 'MLHVPTSLGFVVKPREEIPLKLVERFNIHLAPVIYHGSEGAQDVARRFVNEIVDVGRKIEQ' A
#
# COMPACT_ATOMS: atom_id res chain seq x y z
N MET A 1 6.41 26.59 -11.67
CA MET A 1 6.58 25.12 -11.64
C MET A 1 5.18 24.54 -11.49
N LEU A 2 4.61 23.94 -12.54
CA LEU A 2 3.26 23.37 -12.47
C LEU A 2 3.31 22.16 -11.52
N HIS A 3 2.50 22.20 -10.47
CA HIS A 3 2.24 21.05 -9.64
C HIS A 3 1.46 20.02 -10.48
N VAL A 4 1.99 18.79 -10.60
CA VAL A 4 1.31 17.69 -11.31
C VAL A 4 0.70 16.78 -10.24
N PRO A 5 -0.64 16.60 -10.22
CA PRO A 5 -1.26 15.63 -9.34
C PRO A 5 -0.62 14.26 -9.57
N THR A 6 -0.07 13.68 -8.51
CA THR A 6 0.63 12.40 -8.57
C THR A 6 -0.14 11.43 -7.68
N SER A 7 -0.56 10.30 -8.24
CA SER A 7 -1.28 9.25 -7.52
C SER A 7 -0.45 7.97 -7.46
N LEU A 8 -0.63 7.20 -6.40
CA LEU A 8 -0.13 5.83 -6.26
C LEU A 8 -1.29 4.87 -6.03
N GLY A 9 -1.08 3.62 -6.39
CA GLY A 9 -1.98 2.55 -6.04
C GLY A 9 -1.26 1.22 -5.93
N PHE A 10 -1.68 0.37 -4.99
CA PHE A 10 -1.23 -1.01 -4.91
C PHE A 10 -2.33 -1.93 -4.36
N VAL A 11 -2.18 -3.22 -4.61
CA VAL A 11 -3.07 -4.26 -4.09
C VAL A 11 -2.21 -5.42 -3.59
N VAL A 12 -2.56 -5.96 -2.43
CA VAL A 12 -1.91 -7.17 -1.91
C VAL A 12 -2.71 -8.38 -2.40
N LYS A 13 -2.03 -9.28 -3.12
CA LYS A 13 -2.62 -10.54 -3.57
C LYS A 13 -1.99 -11.71 -2.82
N PRO A 14 -2.63 -12.24 -1.77
CA PRO A 14 -2.15 -13.46 -1.12
C PRO A 14 -2.22 -14.64 -2.10
N ARG A 15 -1.39 -15.66 -1.86
CA ARG A 15 -1.54 -16.95 -2.55
C ARG A 15 -2.85 -17.60 -2.13
N GLU A 16 -3.43 -18.42 -3.01
CA GLU A 16 -4.72 -19.10 -2.77
C GLU A 16 -4.71 -19.97 -1.50
N GLU A 17 -3.56 -20.51 -1.14
CA GLU A 17 -3.35 -21.36 0.03
C GLU A 17 -3.36 -20.59 1.36
N ILE A 18 -3.22 -19.26 1.33
CA ILE A 18 -3.18 -18.44 2.55
C ILE A 18 -4.61 -18.22 3.05
N PRO A 19 -4.95 -18.66 4.27
CA PRO A 19 -6.29 -18.47 4.81
C PRO A 19 -6.60 -16.98 5.00
N LEU A 20 -7.80 -16.54 4.60
CA LEU A 20 -8.26 -15.15 4.78
C LEU A 20 -8.19 -14.70 6.25
N LYS A 21 -8.48 -15.62 7.20
CA LYS A 21 -8.35 -15.36 8.63
C LYS A 21 -6.94 -14.92 9.06
N LEU A 22 -5.90 -15.39 8.37
CA LEU A 22 -4.52 -14.99 8.65
C LEU A 22 -4.28 -13.55 8.18
N VAL A 23 -4.77 -13.22 6.98
CA VAL A 23 -4.70 -11.87 6.41
C VAL A 23 -5.44 -10.85 7.30
N GLU A 24 -6.63 -11.21 7.76
CA GLU A 24 -7.44 -10.40 8.69
C GLU A 24 -6.74 -10.20 10.04
N ARG A 25 -6.14 -11.28 10.59
CA ARG A 25 -5.41 -11.22 11.87
C ARG A 25 -4.27 -10.21 11.85
N PHE A 26 -3.57 -10.08 10.74
CA PHE A 26 -2.47 -9.12 10.57
C PHE A 26 -2.91 -7.78 9.97
N ASN A 27 -4.22 -7.56 9.81
CA ASN A 27 -4.80 -6.34 9.27
C ASN A 27 -4.18 -5.92 7.92
N ILE A 28 -4.02 -6.89 7.02
CA ILE A 28 -3.53 -6.69 5.66
C ILE A 28 -4.73 -6.39 4.77
N HIS A 29 -4.78 -5.19 4.19
CA HIS A 29 -5.86 -4.79 3.29
C HIS A 29 -5.73 -5.49 1.93
N LEU A 30 -6.78 -6.22 1.53
CA LEU A 30 -6.89 -6.87 0.22
C LEU A 30 -7.56 -5.98 -0.84
N ALA A 31 -8.29 -4.95 -0.40
CA ALA A 31 -8.79 -3.93 -1.30
C ALA A 31 -7.64 -3.06 -1.83
N PRO A 32 -7.75 -2.52 -3.06
CA PRO A 32 -6.76 -1.59 -3.58
C PRO A 32 -6.57 -0.39 -2.64
N VAL A 33 -5.32 -0.14 -2.24
CA VAL A 33 -4.94 1.11 -1.59
C VAL A 33 -4.65 2.10 -2.69
N ILE A 34 -5.43 3.18 -2.74
CA ILE A 34 -5.28 4.23 -3.75
C ILE A 34 -5.09 5.55 -3.00
N TYR A 35 -4.04 6.28 -3.37
CA TYR A 35 -3.83 7.63 -2.88
C TYR A 35 -3.72 8.60 -4.06
N HIS A 36 -4.59 9.61 -4.03
CA HIS A 36 -4.56 10.74 -4.95
C HIS A 36 -3.89 11.91 -4.25
N GLY A 37 -2.62 12.15 -4.55
CA GLY A 37 -1.85 13.23 -3.95
C GLY A 37 -2.03 14.55 -4.71
N SER A 38 -2.33 15.61 -3.96
CA SER A 38 -2.09 16.99 -4.39
C SER A 38 -0.69 17.47 -3.96
N GLU A 39 0.21 16.55 -3.59
CA GLU A 39 1.57 16.79 -3.10
C GLU A 39 2.60 16.60 -4.22
N GLY A 40 3.86 16.99 -3.99
CA GLY A 40 4.91 16.80 -4.98
C GLY A 40 5.19 15.32 -5.24
N ALA A 41 5.72 15.00 -6.43
CA ALA A 41 6.01 13.62 -6.82
C ALA A 41 6.91 12.87 -5.81
N GLN A 42 7.83 13.58 -5.13
CA GLN A 42 8.71 13.02 -4.09
C GLN A 42 7.94 12.57 -2.84
N ASP A 43 6.93 13.34 -2.42
CA ASP A 43 6.12 13.02 -1.24
C ASP A 43 5.23 11.80 -1.51
N VAL A 44 4.64 11.74 -2.71
CA VAL A 44 3.85 10.58 -3.17
C VAL A 44 4.72 9.33 -3.28
N ALA A 45 5.95 9.45 -3.81
CA ALA A 45 6.89 8.33 -3.86
C ALA A 45 7.31 7.85 -2.45
N ARG A 46 7.60 8.77 -1.52
CA ARG A 46 7.92 8.44 -0.13
C ARG A 46 6.75 7.70 0.54
N ARG A 47 5.52 8.18 0.34
CA ARG A 47 4.32 7.53 0.86
C ARG A 47 4.18 6.11 0.31
N PHE A 48 4.37 5.92 -1.00
CA PHE A 48 4.32 4.59 -1.61
C PHE A 48 5.26 3.61 -0.92
N VAL A 49 6.53 3.99 -0.74
CA VAL A 49 7.53 3.14 -0.07
C VAL A 49 7.12 2.83 1.37
N ASN A 50 6.64 3.82 2.11
CA ASN A 50 6.20 3.61 3.50
C ASN A 50 5.04 2.62 3.61
N GLU A 51 4.05 2.70 2.72
CA GLU A 51 2.90 1.80 2.71
C GLU A 51 3.32 0.35 2.38
N ILE A 52 4.22 0.16 1.40
CA ILE A 52 4.76 -1.17 1.06
C ILE A 52 5.57 -1.76 2.22
N VAL A 53 6.39 -0.95 2.89
CA VAL A 53 7.17 -1.38 4.05
C VAL A 53 6.27 -1.75 5.22
N ASP A 54 5.18 -1.01 5.45
CA ASP A 54 4.19 -1.36 6.49
C ASP A 54 3.53 -2.72 6.22
N VAL A 55 3.13 -2.98 4.97
CA VAL A 55 2.63 -4.31 4.57
C VAL A 55 3.67 -5.39 4.81
N GLY A 56 4.93 -5.17 4.42
CA GLY A 56 6.02 -6.11 4.66
C GLY A 56 6.18 -6.44 6.15
N ARG A 57 6.15 -5.43 7.03
CA ARG A 57 6.25 -5.62 8.49
C ARG A 57 5.09 -6.41 9.08
N LYS A 58 3.89 -6.31 8.50
CA LYS A 58 2.73 -7.12 8.92
C LYS A 58 2.87 -8.60 8.52
N ILE A 59 3.60 -8.89 7.45
CA ILE A 59 3.86 -10.25 6.96
C ILE A 59 4.98 -10.93 7.77
N GLU A 60 5.95 -10.17 8.28
CA GLU A 60 7.08 -10.70 9.06
C GLU A 60 6.74 -11.07 10.53
N GLN A 61 5.55 -10.71 11.02
CA GLN A 61 5.09 -10.98 12.40
C GLN A 61 4.50 -12.38 12.58
#